data_AF-A0A5C7ZJZ7-F1
#
_entry.id   AF-A0A5C7ZJZ7-F1
#
_cell.length_a   1.000
_cell.length_b   1.000
_cell.length_c   1.000
_cell.angle_alpha   90.00
_cell.angle_beta   90.00
_cell.angle_gamma   90.00
#
_symmetry.space_group_name_H-M   'P 1'
#
loop_
_entity.id
_entity.type
_entity.pdbx_description
1 polymer ?
#
loop_
_entity_poly.entity_id
_entity_poly.type
_entity_poly.pdbx_seq_one_letter_code
_entity_poly.pdbx_strand_id
1 'polypeptide(L)'
;MQAEPLLRCEVTYAGTTHTVQARVVSDPYPVPSVDIGGRFYFKPVMVGQGRQVEYIKLYTYLDTRRQPVLVQQATYRAPFPQSEGSVLLTGEQTVIAGPVERELQYRCTLQGVQP
;
A
#
# COMPACT_ATOMS: atom_id res chain seq x y z
N MET A 1 -13.84 -22.90 -0.81
CA MET A 1 -14.07 -21.54 -1.32
C MET A 1 -12.72 -20.84 -1.34
N GLN A 2 -12.32 -20.25 -2.46
CA GLN A 2 -11.00 -19.59 -2.58
C GLN A 2 -11.13 -18.13 -2.14
N ALA A 3 -10.12 -17.60 -1.43
CA ALA A 3 -10.14 -16.24 -0.90
C ALA A 3 -9.98 -15.19 -2.01
N GLU A 4 -10.74 -14.09 -1.91
CA GLU A 4 -10.55 -12.91 -2.78
C GLU A 4 -9.20 -12.24 -2.51
N PRO A 5 -8.58 -11.59 -3.51
CA PRO A 5 -7.31 -10.95 -3.30
C PRO A 5 -7.40 -9.81 -2.31
N LEU A 6 -6.47 -9.82 -1.36
CA LEU A 6 -6.37 -8.81 -0.33
C LEU A 6 -4.91 -8.38 -0.18
N LEU A 7 -4.67 -7.09 -0.29
CA LEU A 7 -3.43 -6.44 0.07
C LEU A 7 -3.61 -5.85 1.47
N ARG A 8 -2.78 -6.27 2.43
CA ARG A 8 -2.77 -5.74 3.80
C ARG A 8 -1.41 -5.10 4.06
N CYS A 9 -1.40 -3.85 4.48
CA CYS A 9 -0.20 -3.10 4.83
C CYS A 9 -0.26 -2.69 6.30
N GLU A 10 0.76 -3.02 7.05
CA GLU A 10 1.02 -2.39 8.36
C GLU A 10 1.88 -1.16 8.11
N VAL A 11 1.40 0.00 8.51
CA VAL A 11 2.05 1.30 8.27
C VAL A 11 2.28 1.97 9.61
N THR A 12 3.54 2.15 9.99
CA THR A 12 3.94 2.67 11.29
C THR A 12 4.49 4.08 11.15
N TYR A 13 3.96 5.00 11.94
CA TYR A 13 4.48 6.36 12.09
C TYR A 13 4.48 6.76 13.57
N ALA A 14 5.59 7.33 14.04
CA ALA A 14 5.74 7.81 15.42
C ALA A 14 5.31 6.77 16.48
N GLY A 15 5.64 5.49 16.25
CA GLY A 15 5.31 4.38 17.14
C GLY A 15 3.87 3.87 17.08
N THR A 16 3.00 4.47 16.24
CA THR A 16 1.62 3.99 16.02
C THR A 16 1.53 3.25 14.69
N THR A 17 1.00 2.02 14.72
CA THR A 17 0.78 1.21 13.51
C THR A 17 -0.68 1.27 13.08
N HIS A 18 -0.88 1.59 11.80
CA HIS A 18 -2.15 1.57 11.10
C HIS A 18 -2.20 0.37 10.15
N THR A 19 -3.25 -0.44 10.25
CA THR A 19 -3.53 -1.46 9.23
C THR A 19 -4.32 -0.83 8.09
N VAL A 20 -3.75 -0.82 6.89
CA VAL A 20 -4.41 -0.37 5.66
C VAL A 20 -4.65 -1.56 4.74
N GLN A 21 -5.88 -1.68 4.22
CA GLN A 21 -6.25 -2.76 3.31
C GLN A 21 -6.68 -2.22 1.95
N ALA A 22 -6.32 -2.94 0.89
CA ALA A 22 -6.82 -2.70 -0.46
C ALA A 22 -7.34 -3.99 -1.08
N ARG A 23 -8.45 -3.85 -1.81
CA ARG A 23 -9.03 -4.90 -2.67
C ARG A 23 -8.73 -4.58 -4.13
N VAL A 24 -8.94 -5.56 -4.99
CA VAL A 24 -8.77 -5.38 -6.44
C VAL A 24 -9.81 -4.38 -6.93
N VAL A 25 -9.36 -3.41 -7.74
CA VAL A 25 -10.22 -2.45 -8.44
C VAL A 25 -9.86 -2.41 -9.93
N SER A 26 -10.83 -2.10 -10.77
CA SER A 26 -10.59 -1.83 -12.20
C SER A 26 -10.24 -0.36 -12.47
N ASP A 27 -10.79 0.56 -11.66
CA ASP A 27 -10.48 2.00 -11.72
C ASP A 27 -9.63 2.42 -10.49
N PRO A 28 -8.37 2.84 -10.67
CA PRO A 28 -7.50 3.26 -9.57
C PRO A 28 -7.74 4.69 -9.07
N TYR A 29 -8.45 5.53 -9.83
CA TYR A 29 -8.62 6.95 -9.50
C TYR A 29 -9.45 7.23 -8.23
N PRO A 30 -10.60 6.57 -7.99
CA PRO A 30 -11.43 6.85 -6.83
C PRO A 30 -10.87 6.30 -5.51
N VAL A 31 -9.80 5.49 -5.54
CA VAL A 31 -9.21 4.91 -4.33
C VAL A 31 -8.67 6.04 -3.43
N PRO A 32 -9.18 6.20 -2.20
CA PRO A 32 -8.74 7.26 -1.30
C PRO A 32 -7.36 6.94 -0.71
N SER A 33 -6.64 7.99 -0.30
CA SER A 33 -5.49 7.85 0.58
C SER A 33 -5.96 7.76 2.03
N VAL A 34 -5.21 7.03 2.87
CA VAL A 34 -5.46 6.91 4.30
C VAL A 34 -4.53 7.84 5.06
N ASP A 35 -5.07 8.64 5.97
CA ASP A 35 -4.26 9.47 6.87
C ASP A 35 -3.50 8.61 7.89
N ILE A 36 -2.21 8.87 8.02
CA ILE A 36 -1.27 8.22 8.93
C ILE A 36 -0.71 9.29 9.86
N GLY A 37 -1.34 9.41 11.03
CA GLY A 37 -0.94 10.31 12.11
C GLY A 37 -0.97 11.81 11.77
N GLY A 38 -1.75 12.24 10.78
CA GLY A 38 -1.86 13.64 10.36
C GLY A 38 -0.59 14.19 9.73
N ARG A 39 0.30 13.31 9.25
CA ARG A 39 1.63 13.68 8.70
C ARG A 39 1.95 13.02 7.39
N PHE A 40 1.48 11.80 7.19
CA PHE A 40 1.59 11.10 5.94
C PHE A 40 0.22 10.65 5.46
N TYR A 41 0.08 10.50 4.15
CA TYR A 41 -1.01 9.73 3.57
C TYR A 41 -0.46 8.52 2.86
N PHE A 42 -1.04 7.35 3.13
CA PHE A 42 -0.68 6.10 2.47
C PHE A 42 -1.82 5.64 1.57
N LYS A 43 -1.53 5.39 0.30
CA LYS A 43 -2.53 4.95 -0.69
C LYS A 43 -2.04 3.65 -1.36
N PRO A 44 -2.51 2.49 -0.91
CA PRO A 44 -2.32 1.24 -1.63
C PRO A 44 -3.39 1.09 -2.71
N VAL A 45 -2.98 0.80 -3.94
CA VAL A 45 -3.86 0.56 -5.09
C VAL A 45 -3.51 -0.77 -5.72
N MET A 46 -4.47 -1.69 -5.75
CA MET A 46 -4.33 -3.00 -6.38
C MET A 46 -5.26 -3.08 -7.58
N VAL A 47 -4.69 -3.07 -8.79
CA VAL A 47 -5.46 -3.06 -10.04
C VAL A 47 -5.49 -4.43 -10.68
N GLY A 48 -6.65 -4.81 -11.17
CA GLY A 48 -6.88 -6.04 -11.91
C GLY A 48 -8.36 -6.37 -12.04
N GLN A 49 -8.66 -7.63 -12.35
CA GLN A 49 -10.02 -8.11 -12.56
C GLN A 49 -10.24 -9.44 -11.84
N GLY A 50 -11.22 -9.47 -10.93
CA GLY A 50 -11.50 -10.64 -10.12
C GLY A 50 -10.29 -11.03 -9.26
N ARG A 51 -9.67 -12.17 -9.59
CA ARG A 51 -8.50 -12.70 -8.85
C ARG A 51 -7.17 -12.47 -9.53
N GLN A 52 -7.21 -11.98 -10.77
CA GLN A 52 -6.04 -11.61 -11.53
C GLN A 52 -5.64 -10.19 -11.14
N VAL A 53 -4.44 -10.05 -10.57
CA VAL A 53 -3.86 -8.74 -10.22
C VAL A 53 -2.83 -8.37 -11.27
N GLU A 54 -3.01 -7.24 -11.93
CA GLU A 54 -2.11 -6.75 -12.97
C GLU A 54 -0.92 -6.00 -12.36
N TYR A 55 -1.22 -5.10 -11.42
CA TYR A 55 -0.20 -4.34 -10.70
C TYR A 55 -0.70 -3.83 -9.35
N ILE A 56 0.25 -3.57 -8.47
CA ILE A 56 0.04 -2.91 -7.18
C ILE A 56 0.92 -1.67 -7.15
N LYS A 57 0.34 -0.53 -6.77
CA LYS A 57 1.07 0.70 -6.50
C LYS A 57 0.86 1.13 -5.06
N LEU A 58 1.96 1.44 -4.39
CA LEU A 58 1.97 1.97 -3.03
C LEU A 58 2.48 3.39 -3.11
N TYR A 59 1.65 4.33 -2.67
CA TYR A 59 2.00 5.74 -2.64
C TYR A 59 2.10 6.22 -1.20
N THR A 60 3.18 6.93 -0.91
CA THR A 60 3.36 7.65 0.35
C THR A 60 3.43 9.13 0.03
N TYR A 61 2.53 9.90 0.61
CA TYR A 61 2.50 11.35 0.52
C TYR A 61 2.88 11.94 1.87
N LEU A 62 3.63 13.03 1.86
CA LEU A 62 3.85 13.85 3.03
C LEU A 62 2.79 14.97 3.06
N ASP A 63 2.14 15.14 4.20
CA ASP A 63 1.25 16.28 4.44
C ASP A 63 2.06 17.58 4.55
N THR A 64 1.67 18.60 3.80
CA THR A 64 2.33 19.93 3.84
C THR A 64 1.29 21.04 3.87
N ARG A 65 1.73 22.26 4.19
CA ARG A 65 0.85 23.41 4.39
C ARG A 65 -0.09 23.72 3.21
N ARG A 66 0.34 23.43 1.98
CA ARG A 66 -0.48 23.70 0.77
C ARG A 66 -1.28 22.49 0.34
N GLN A 67 -0.60 21.36 0.16
CA GLN A 67 -1.20 20.12 -0.29
C GLN A 67 -0.28 18.94 0.06
N PRO A 68 -0.84 17.72 0.16
CA PRO A 68 -0.01 16.52 0.20
C PRO A 68 0.88 16.42 -1.03
N VAL A 69 2.16 16.08 -0.83
CA VAL A 69 3.15 15.87 -1.90
C VAL A 69 3.61 14.43 -1.89
N LEU A 70 3.69 13.82 -3.08
CA LEU A 70 4.16 12.45 -3.24
C LEU A 70 5.65 12.40 -2.91
N VAL A 71 6.03 11.55 -1.94
CA VAL A 71 7.43 11.35 -1.55
C VAL A 71 7.98 10.01 -2.00
N GLN A 72 7.11 9.01 -2.18
CA GLN A 72 7.51 7.69 -2.66
C GLN A 72 6.36 7.00 -3.41
N GLN A 73 6.69 6.36 -4.53
CA GLN A 73 5.80 5.46 -5.26
C GLN A 73 6.54 4.14 -5.55
N ALA A 74 6.03 3.02 -5.06
CA ALA A 74 6.53 1.68 -5.38
C ALA A 74 5.52 1.02 -6.31
N THR A 75 6.01 0.35 -7.35
CA THR A 75 5.17 -0.37 -8.32
C THR A 75 5.62 -1.82 -8.37
N TYR A 76 4.69 -2.72 -8.10
CA TYR A 76 4.85 -4.17 -8.24
C TYR A 76 3.95 -4.62 -9.38
N ARG A 77 4.47 -5.44 -10.29
CA ARG A 77 3.72 -5.93 -11.46
C ARG A 77 3.67 -7.45 -11.42
N ALA A 78 2.62 -7.99 -12.03
CA ALA A 78 2.52 -9.42 -12.30
C ALA A 78 3.75 -9.95 -13.05
N PRO A 79 4.07 -11.26 -12.94
CA PRO A 79 3.30 -12.28 -12.21
C PRO A 79 3.52 -12.22 -10.68
N PHE A 80 2.43 -12.38 -9.93
CA PHE A 80 2.48 -12.56 -8.48
C PHE A 80 2.44 -14.06 -8.15
N PRO A 81 3.12 -14.52 -7.09
CA PRO A 81 3.07 -15.92 -6.70
C PRO A 81 1.64 -16.30 -6.29
N GLN A 82 1.17 -17.45 -6.78
CA GLN A 82 -0.10 -18.02 -6.33
C GLN A 82 0.03 -18.38 -4.85
N SER A 83 -0.91 -17.90 -4.03
CA SER A 83 -0.92 -18.22 -2.61
C SER A 83 -2.34 -18.25 -2.07
N GLU A 84 -2.69 -19.35 -1.40
CA GLU A 84 -3.90 -19.43 -0.58
C GLU A 84 -3.72 -18.70 0.77
N GLY A 85 -2.47 -18.46 1.18
CA GLY A 85 -2.11 -17.69 2.38
C GLY A 85 -1.53 -16.30 2.07
N SER A 86 -1.11 -15.60 3.12
CA SER A 86 -0.49 -14.28 3.04
C SER A 86 1.00 -14.39 2.70
N VAL A 87 1.42 -13.86 1.56
CA VAL A 87 2.83 -13.72 1.15
C VAL A 87 3.36 -12.31 1.41
N LEU A 88 4.63 -12.20 1.77
CA LEU A 88 5.29 -10.90 1.94
C LEU A 88 5.57 -10.26 0.58
N LEU A 89 4.96 -9.10 0.31
CA LEU A 89 5.10 -8.40 -0.98
C LEU A 89 6.30 -7.44 -0.98
N THR A 90 6.45 -6.65 0.08
CA THR A 90 7.37 -5.48 0.07
C THR A 90 8.64 -5.68 0.89
N GLY A 91 8.65 -6.59 1.86
CA GLY A 91 9.58 -6.48 2.99
C GLY A 91 9.27 -5.25 3.86
N GLU A 92 10.15 -4.93 4.80
CA GLU A 92 10.08 -3.66 5.54
C GLU A 92 10.60 -2.52 4.65
N GLN A 93 9.84 -1.45 4.51
CA GLN A 93 10.20 -0.26 3.76
C GLN A 93 10.24 0.93 4.72
N THR A 94 11.26 1.77 4.60
CA THR A 94 11.39 3.00 5.38
C THR A 94 11.42 4.21 4.45
N VAL A 95 10.50 5.14 4.65
CA VAL A 95 10.40 6.40 3.91
C VAL A 95 10.76 7.55 4.84
N ILE A 96 11.84 8.26 4.50
CA ILE A 96 12.30 9.45 5.23
C ILE A 96 11.88 10.69 4.45
N ALA A 97 11.08 11.58 5.05
CA ALA A 97 10.63 12.78 4.37
C ALA A 97 10.28 13.96 5.31
N GLY A 98 10.38 15.17 4.75
CA GLY A 98 9.96 16.41 5.40
C GLY A 98 10.96 16.96 6.42
N PRO A 99 10.59 18.04 7.13
CA PRO A 99 11.43 18.62 8.17
C PRO A 99 11.71 17.60 9.28
N VAL A 100 12.88 17.66 9.91
CA VAL A 100 13.32 16.76 11.00
C VAL A 100 13.33 15.26 10.64
N GLU A 101 13.52 14.92 9.36
CA GLU A 101 13.72 13.53 8.91
C GLU A 101 12.65 12.56 9.42
N ARG A 102 11.37 12.93 9.28
CA ARG A 102 10.27 12.07 9.72
C ARG A 102 10.34 10.72 9.01
N GLU A 103 10.14 9.67 9.79
CA GLU A 103 10.21 8.30 9.33
C GLU A 103 8.82 7.65 9.32
N LEU A 104 8.40 7.15 8.15
CA LEU A 104 7.27 6.25 8.00
C LEU A 104 7.79 4.88 7.56
N GLN A 105 7.37 3.84 8.27
CA GLN A 105 7.69 2.45 7.94
C GLN A 105 6.44 1.76 7.39
N TYR A 106 6.60 0.88 6.40
CA TYR A 106 5.50 0.00 6.01
C TYR A 106 5.97 -1.37 5.55
N ARG A 107 5.08 -2.35 5.76
CA ARG A 107 5.22 -3.71 5.27
C ARG A 107 3.87 -4.19 4.74
N CYS A 108 3.83 -4.64 3.50
CA CYS A 108 2.62 -5.18 2.89
C CYS A 108 2.71 -6.68 2.61
N THR A 109 1.60 -7.37 2.81
CA THR A 109 1.37 -8.75 2.42
C THR A 109 0.21 -8.87 1.44
N LEU A 110 0.26 -9.91 0.61
CA LEU A 110 -0.69 -10.18 -0.46
C LEU A 110 -1.21 -11.61 -0.31
N GLN A 111 -2.50 -11.82 -0.51
CA GLN A 111 -3.12 -13.16 -0.46
C GLN A 111 -4.21 -13.29 -1.53
N GLY A 112 -4.59 -14.52 -1.88
CA GLY A 112 -5.78 -14.80 -2.71
C GLY A 112 -5.62 -14.57 -4.22
N VAL A 113 -4.42 -14.19 -4.67
CA VAL A 113 -4.11 -13.88 -6.08
C VAL A 113 -3.97 -15.13 -6.94
N GLN A 114 -4.41 -15.03 -8.19
CA GLN A 114 -4.16 -15.99 -9.26
C GLN A 114 -3.25 -15.37 -10.34
N PRO A 115 -2.44 -16.19 -11.05
CA PRO A 115 -1.59 -15.72 -12.14
C PRO A 115 -2.35 -15.01 -13.26
#